data_AF-A0A8H5T4R0-F1
#
_entry.id   AF-A0A8H5T4R0-F1
#
_cell.length_a   1.000
_cell.length_b   1.000
_cell.length_c   1.000
_cell.angle_alpha   90.00
_cell.angle_beta   90.00
_cell.angle_gamma   90.00
#
_symmetry.space_group_name_H-M   'P 1'
#
loop_
_entity.id
_entity.type
_entity.pdbx_description
1 polymer ?
#
loop_
_entity_poly.entity_id
_entity_poly.type
_entity_poly.pdbx_seq_one_letter_code
_entity_poly.pdbx_strand_id
1 'polypeptide(L)'
;MNIFPGEGDSLRANFDFGIIAGAMFLSNDEDTLDDLVGCDDGSATEDSDDSDDEGETKKGRKRSMKKEAKGANRGRPAKKKKIATSLSRRVFYRLRGKETGEGKILPDAEAGEIDFLSDDCTKFSGVAYEFPYVGSSVEFSGYKISNTPKGFPKNWNDYSEGAYEHARIGRWR
;
A
#
# COMPACT_ATOMS: atom_id res chain seq x y z
N MET A 1 -4.59 2.82 -14.90
CA MET A 1 -4.42 1.71 -13.93
C MET A 1 -5.59 0.75 -14.03
N ASN A 2 -5.33 -0.57 -14.04
CA ASN A 2 -6.36 -1.62 -13.97
C ASN A 2 -6.14 -2.41 -12.69
N ILE A 3 -7.16 -2.55 -11.85
CA ILE A 3 -7.06 -3.16 -10.52
C ILE A 3 -7.85 -4.48 -10.51
N PHE A 4 -7.25 -5.50 -9.92
CA PHE A 4 -7.72 -6.87 -9.85
C PHE A 4 -7.65 -7.35 -8.39
N PRO A 5 -8.48 -8.35 -8.00
CA PRO A 5 -8.31 -9.03 -6.71
C PRO A 5 -6.90 -9.65 -6.60
N GLY A 6 -6.30 -9.52 -5.42
CA GLY A 6 -5.02 -10.15 -5.07
C GLY A 6 -5.19 -11.33 -4.11
N GLU A 7 -4.14 -11.61 -3.37
CA GLU A 7 -4.14 -12.62 -2.31
C GLU A 7 -4.50 -11.99 -0.96
N GLY A 8 -5.34 -12.66 -0.16
CA GLY A 8 -5.86 -12.11 1.08
C GLY A 8 -6.60 -10.79 0.86
N ASP A 9 -6.26 -9.77 1.66
CA ASP A 9 -6.82 -8.42 1.57
C ASP A 9 -6.04 -7.49 0.62
N SER A 10 -5.09 -8.03 -0.15
CA SER A 10 -4.34 -7.27 -1.15
C SER A 10 -5.07 -7.18 -2.49
N LEU A 11 -4.70 -6.18 -3.28
CA LEU A 11 -5.10 -6.01 -4.66
C LEU A 11 -3.87 -6.03 -5.57
N ARG A 12 -4.06 -6.52 -6.79
CA ARG A 12 -3.06 -6.46 -7.86
C ARG A 12 -3.47 -5.41 -8.88
N ALA A 13 -2.52 -4.69 -9.44
CA ALA A 13 -2.80 -3.70 -10.44
C ALA A 13 -1.75 -3.63 -11.53
N ASN A 14 -2.24 -3.33 -12.73
CA ASN A 14 -1.39 -2.92 -13.84
C ASN A 14 -1.38 -1.40 -13.89
N PHE A 15 -0.18 -0.83 -13.85
CA PHE A 15 0.01 0.60 -14.00
C PHE A 15 0.80 0.92 -15.27
N ASP A 16 0.58 2.14 -15.74
CA ASP A 16 1.33 2.80 -16.81
C ASP A 16 1.28 4.29 -16.51
N PHE A 17 2.42 4.84 -16.08
CA PHE A 17 2.61 6.25 -15.78
C PHE A 17 3.27 7.00 -16.94
N GLY A 18 3.33 6.40 -18.14
CA GLY A 18 3.94 6.95 -19.34
C GLY A 18 5.45 6.70 -19.42
N ILE A 19 6.17 6.89 -18.31
CA ILE A 19 7.63 6.63 -18.22
C ILE A 19 7.96 5.25 -17.64
N ILE A 20 7.08 4.72 -16.79
CA ILE A 20 7.22 3.38 -16.20
C ILE A 20 5.87 2.69 -16.30
N ALA A 21 5.90 1.41 -16.68
CA ALA A 21 4.74 0.55 -16.67
C ALA A 21 5.09 -0.80 -16.04
N GLY A 22 4.14 -1.38 -15.30
CA GLY A 22 4.46 -2.54 -14.48
C GLY A 22 3.28 -3.13 -13.73
N ALA A 23 3.64 -3.91 -12.70
CA ALA A 23 2.75 -4.53 -11.75
C ALA A 23 2.83 -3.80 -10.40
N MET A 24 1.72 -3.75 -9.68
CA MET A 24 1.61 -3.07 -8.40
C MET A 24 0.75 -3.90 -7.45
N PHE A 25 1.17 -3.99 -6.20
CA PHE A 25 0.35 -4.49 -5.10
C PHE A 25 -0.22 -3.31 -4.32
N LEU A 26 -1.46 -3.44 -3.85
CA LEU A 26 -2.10 -2.45 -3.00
C LEU A 26 -2.71 -3.12 -1.77
N SER A 27 -2.60 -2.47 -0.61
CA SER A 27 -3.22 -2.92 0.63
C SER A 27 -3.43 -1.74 1.56
N ASN A 28 -4.39 -1.86 2.48
CA ASN A 28 -4.54 -0.88 3.56
C ASN A 28 -3.52 -1.12 4.70
N ASP A 29 -2.81 -2.24 4.64
CA ASP A 29 -1.82 -2.67 5.61
C ASP A 29 -0.46 -2.84 4.91
N GLU A 30 0.56 -2.18 5.45
CA GLU A 30 1.91 -2.17 4.87
C GLU A 30 2.64 -3.49 5.11
N ASP A 31 2.41 -4.14 6.26
CA ASP A 31 3.01 -5.43 6.60
C ASP A 31 2.58 -6.51 5.59
N THR A 32 1.28 -6.53 5.22
CA THR A 32 0.77 -7.41 4.15
C THR A 32 1.50 -7.21 2.80
N LEU A 33 1.93 -5.99 2.48
CA LEU A 33 2.67 -5.72 1.24
C LEU A 33 4.11 -6.19 1.34
N ASP A 34 4.74 -5.98 2.50
CA ASP A 34 6.12 -6.38 2.73
C ASP A 34 6.25 -7.90 2.78
N ASP A 35 5.28 -8.61 3.33
CA ASP A 35 5.20 -10.08 3.25
C ASP A 35 5.09 -10.55 1.79
N LEU A 36 4.23 -9.90 0.99
CA LEU A 36 3.99 -10.28 -0.39
C LEU A 36 5.19 -10.01 -1.31
N VAL A 37 5.96 -8.96 -1.02
CA VAL A 37 7.19 -8.63 -1.76
C VAL A 37 8.38 -9.46 -1.25
N GLY A 38 8.52 -9.60 0.07
CA GLY A 38 9.62 -10.32 0.71
C GLY A 38 9.59 -11.82 0.46
N CYS A 39 8.40 -12.43 0.35
CA CYS A 39 8.27 -13.84 -0.03
C CYS A 39 8.76 -14.13 -1.46
N ASP A 40 8.76 -13.14 -2.36
CA ASP A 40 9.09 -13.35 -3.77
C ASP A 40 10.58 -13.11 -4.09
N ASP A 41 11.27 -12.32 -3.26
CA ASP A 41 12.70 -11.99 -3.42
C ASP A 41 13.65 -12.97 -2.70
N GLY A 42 13.09 -13.96 -1.99
CA GLY A 42 13.79 -14.70 -0.94
C GLY A 42 13.64 -16.21 -0.94
N SER A 43 13.59 -16.91 -2.09
CA SER A 43 13.76 -18.38 -2.08
C SER A 43 15.23 -18.77 -1.86
N ALA A 44 15.78 -18.41 -0.69
CA ALA A 44 16.90 -19.05 -0.05
C ALA A 44 16.36 -19.76 1.19
N THR A 45 16.29 -21.08 1.12
CA THR A 45 15.94 -21.99 2.21
C THR A 45 16.78 -21.75 3.44
N GLU A 46 16.19 -21.40 4.60
CA GLU A 46 16.69 -21.79 5.93
C GLU A 46 15.51 -22.04 6.89
N ASP A 47 15.51 -23.26 7.44
CA ASP A 47 14.57 -23.88 8.37
C ASP A 47 14.64 -23.32 9.80
N SER A 48 13.52 -23.48 10.55
CA SER A 48 13.38 -23.56 12.03
C SER A 48 13.74 -22.32 12.87
N ASP A 49 13.09 -21.94 13.98
CA ASP A 49 12.25 -22.63 14.97
C ASP A 49 11.32 -21.56 15.61
N ASP A 50 10.03 -21.85 15.72
CA ASP A 50 9.33 -22.24 16.96
C ASP A 50 9.18 -21.11 18.01
N SER A 51 7.93 -20.61 18.09
CA SER A 51 7.45 -19.73 19.15
C SER A 51 6.77 -20.56 20.22
N ASP A 52 7.18 -20.42 21.47
CA ASP A 52 6.26 -20.24 22.61
C ASP A 52 7.04 -20.06 23.92
N ASP A 53 6.85 -18.93 24.59
CA ASP A 53 7.08 -18.84 26.03
C ASP A 53 5.97 -18.02 26.68
N GLU A 54 5.25 -18.70 27.57
CA GLU A 54 4.10 -18.20 28.29
C GLU A 54 4.49 -17.35 29.51
N GLY A 55 3.69 -16.34 29.81
CA GLY A 55 3.90 -15.51 31.00
C GLY A 55 2.62 -14.89 31.54
N GLU A 56 1.80 -15.69 32.23
CA GLU A 56 0.74 -15.20 33.13
C GLU A 56 1.32 -14.25 34.21
N THR A 57 0.60 -13.19 34.60
CA THR A 57 -0.07 -13.10 35.93
C THR A 57 -0.51 -11.67 36.36
N LYS A 58 -1.81 -11.60 36.72
CA LYS A 58 -2.41 -11.07 37.98
C LYS A 58 -2.39 -9.56 38.33
N LYS A 59 -3.64 -9.05 38.41
CA LYS A 59 -4.32 -8.38 39.55
C LYS A 59 -3.84 -7.00 40.05
N GLY A 60 -4.77 -6.03 40.00
CA GLY A 60 -4.81 -4.88 40.92
C GLY A 60 -6.20 -4.25 41.03
N ARG A 61 -6.88 -4.41 42.19
CA ARG A 61 -8.19 -3.82 42.55
C ARG A 61 -8.07 -2.37 43.05
N LYS A 62 -9.23 -1.68 43.04
CA LYS A 62 -9.76 -0.61 43.96
C LYS A 62 -9.78 0.79 43.33
N ARG A 63 -10.71 1.71 43.63
CA ARG A 63 -12.05 1.80 44.25
C ARG A 63 -12.46 3.28 44.09
N SER A 64 -13.76 3.53 43.87
CA SER A 64 -14.56 4.70 44.30
C SER A 64 -13.99 6.14 44.23
N MET A 65 -14.72 7.08 43.61
CA MET A 65 -15.67 7.94 44.34
C MET A 65 -16.42 8.89 43.39
N LYS A 66 -17.74 8.91 43.62
CA LYS A 66 -18.73 9.87 43.17
C LYS A 66 -18.44 11.26 43.73
N LYS A 67 -18.51 12.30 42.90
CA LYS A 67 -18.95 13.64 43.34
C LYS A 67 -19.68 14.37 42.22
N GLU A 68 -20.97 14.59 42.49
CA GLU A 68 -21.82 15.54 41.79
C GLU A 68 -21.37 16.97 42.13
N ALA A 69 -21.43 17.87 41.15
CA ALA A 69 -21.65 19.28 41.40
C ALA A 69 -22.39 19.91 40.22
N LYS A 70 -23.59 20.39 40.53
CA LYS A 70 -24.47 21.17 39.66
C LYS A 70 -23.80 22.51 39.34
N GLY A 71 -23.79 22.88 38.06
CA GLY A 71 -23.39 24.20 37.60
C GLY A 71 -24.13 24.54 36.31
N ALA A 72 -25.30 25.16 36.44
CA ALA A 72 -26.04 25.71 35.32
C ALA A 72 -25.28 26.91 34.74
N ASN A 73 -24.93 26.87 33.46
CA ASN A 73 -24.67 28.10 32.71
C ASN A 73 -24.99 27.94 31.22
N ARG A 74 -26.06 28.66 30.84
CA ARG A 74 -26.34 29.40 29.61
C ARG A 74 -25.74 28.90 28.28
N GLY A 75 -26.66 28.69 27.33
CA GLY A 75 -26.45 28.09 26.02
C GLY A 75 -25.35 28.72 25.19
N ARG A 76 -24.48 27.83 24.68
CA ARG A 76 -23.59 28.07 23.56
C ARG A 76 -24.16 27.24 22.40
N PRO A 77 -24.32 27.79 21.18
CA PRO A 77 -24.77 26.99 20.06
C PRO A 77 -23.79 25.84 19.90
N ALA A 78 -24.31 24.61 19.85
CA ALA A 78 -23.52 23.43 19.64
C ALA A 78 -22.74 23.65 18.34
N LYS A 79 -21.42 23.86 18.45
CA LYS A 79 -20.53 23.64 17.31
C LYS A 79 -20.84 22.21 16.90
N LYS A 80 -21.52 22.05 15.76
CA LYS A 80 -21.63 20.74 15.11
C LYS A 80 -20.19 20.25 15.03
N LYS A 81 -19.83 19.30 15.90
CA LYS A 81 -18.62 18.54 15.68
C LYS A 81 -18.88 17.94 14.31
N LYS A 82 -18.17 18.43 13.29
CA LYS A 82 -17.93 17.61 12.12
C LYS A 82 -17.31 16.36 12.72
N ILE A 83 -18.11 15.31 12.82
CA ILE A 83 -17.57 13.97 12.97
C ILE A 83 -16.67 13.89 11.75
N ALA A 84 -15.36 13.99 11.96
CA ALA A 84 -14.39 13.79 10.92
C ALA A 84 -14.43 12.30 10.60
N THR A 85 -15.49 11.88 9.91
CA THR A 85 -15.60 10.57 9.31
C THR A 85 -14.83 10.67 8.01
N SER A 86 -13.51 10.67 8.12
CA SER A 86 -12.74 10.03 7.08
C SER A 86 -11.82 9.08 7.82
N LEU A 87 -12.30 7.85 8.01
CA LEU A 87 -11.39 6.71 7.92
C LEU A 87 -10.49 7.03 6.73
N SER A 88 -9.18 7.15 6.96
CA SER A 88 -8.23 7.44 5.90
C SER A 88 -8.48 6.42 4.80
N ARG A 89 -8.98 6.86 3.65
CA ARG A 89 -9.11 6.02 2.45
C ARG A 89 -7.75 5.90 1.77
N ARG A 90 -6.73 5.73 2.60
CA ARG A 90 -5.34 5.61 2.24
C ARG A 90 -5.08 4.14 1.99
N VAL A 91 -4.41 3.88 0.89
CA VAL A 91 -3.96 2.55 0.51
C VAL A 91 -2.47 2.67 0.21
N PHE A 92 -1.68 1.77 0.78
CA PHE A 92 -0.25 1.66 0.48
C PHE A 92 -0.08 0.83 -0.77
N TYR A 93 1.05 1.04 -1.47
CA TYR A 93 1.40 0.21 -2.60
C TYR A 93 2.88 -0.15 -2.62
N ARG A 94 3.17 -1.23 -3.34
CA ARG A 94 4.50 -1.60 -3.82
C ARG A 94 4.42 -1.76 -5.33
N LEU A 95 5.36 -1.21 -6.08
CA LEU A 95 5.40 -1.33 -7.53
C LEU A 95 6.74 -1.90 -8.02
N ARG A 96 6.68 -2.71 -9.08
CA ARG A 96 7.83 -3.11 -9.89
C ARG A 96 7.46 -2.95 -11.36
N GLY A 97 8.43 -2.71 -12.20
CA GLY A 97 8.12 -2.46 -13.60
C GLY A 97 9.32 -2.36 -14.51
N LYS A 98 9.10 -1.69 -15.63
CA LYS A 98 10.17 -1.32 -16.55
C LYS A 98 9.93 0.09 -17.07
N GLU A 99 11.03 0.75 -17.39
CA GLU A 99 11.03 2.00 -18.13
C GLU A 99 10.50 1.77 -19.54
N THR A 100 9.76 2.74 -20.09
CA THR A 100 9.00 2.57 -21.35
C THR A 100 9.79 2.90 -22.62
N GLY A 101 10.94 3.56 -22.52
CA GLY A 101 11.84 3.89 -23.62
C GLY A 101 12.75 2.74 -24.05
N GLU A 102 13.76 2.41 -23.25
CA GLU A 102 14.70 1.32 -23.53
C GLU A 102 14.22 -0.05 -23.01
N GLY A 103 13.15 -0.06 -22.21
CA GLY A 103 12.61 -1.30 -21.65
C GLY A 103 13.38 -1.85 -20.46
N LYS A 104 14.22 -1.03 -19.81
CA LYS A 104 15.03 -1.45 -18.66
C LYS A 104 14.13 -1.85 -17.49
N ILE A 105 14.28 -3.09 -17.02
CA ILE A 105 13.59 -3.60 -15.83
C ILE A 105 14.10 -2.87 -14.58
N LEU A 106 13.17 -2.57 -13.69
CA LEU A 106 13.38 -1.95 -12.38
C LEU A 106 13.08 -3.01 -11.33
N PRO A 107 14.11 -3.72 -10.85
CA PRO A 107 13.95 -4.87 -9.96
C PRO A 107 13.65 -4.48 -8.52
N ASP A 108 14.01 -3.27 -8.10
CA ASP A 108 13.69 -2.80 -6.76
C ASP A 108 12.19 -2.47 -6.65
N ALA A 109 11.58 -2.93 -5.55
CA ALA A 109 10.18 -2.67 -5.29
C ALA A 109 10.01 -1.27 -4.66
N GLU A 110 9.33 -0.38 -5.37
CA GLU A 110 9.17 1.01 -4.93
C GLU A 110 7.86 1.21 -4.17
N ALA A 111 7.94 1.95 -3.06
CA ALA A 111 6.86 2.19 -2.14
C ALA A 111 6.15 3.53 -2.34
N GLY A 112 4.90 3.59 -1.92
CA GLY A 112 4.16 4.83 -1.80
C GLY A 112 2.75 4.65 -1.28
N GLU A 113 1.98 5.73 -1.35
CA GLU A 113 0.61 5.78 -0.85
C GLU A 113 -0.34 6.44 -1.83
N ILE A 114 -1.61 6.05 -1.78
CA ILE A 114 -2.71 6.61 -2.56
C ILE A 114 -3.86 6.95 -1.61
N ASP A 115 -4.27 8.21 -1.62
CA ASP A 115 -5.44 8.73 -0.91
C ASP A 115 -6.62 8.91 -1.86
N PHE A 116 -7.72 8.20 -1.60
CA PHE A 116 -8.97 8.44 -2.30
C PHE A 116 -9.69 9.66 -1.73
N LEU A 117 -9.87 10.67 -2.58
CA LEU A 117 -10.38 11.99 -2.22
C LEU A 117 -11.91 12.01 -2.09
N SER A 118 -12.60 11.04 -2.69
CA SER A 118 -14.06 11.00 -2.79
C SER A 118 -14.64 9.71 -2.21
N ASP A 119 -15.90 9.79 -1.75
CA ASP A 119 -16.61 8.64 -1.15
C ASP A 119 -16.84 7.49 -2.12
N ASP A 120 -16.93 7.80 -3.41
CA ASP A 120 -17.10 6.85 -4.50
C ASP A 120 -15.77 6.30 -5.06
N CYS A 121 -14.63 6.70 -4.45
CA CYS A 121 -13.27 6.34 -4.87
C CYS A 121 -13.01 6.60 -6.37
N THR A 122 -13.61 7.66 -6.91
CA THR A 122 -13.45 8.04 -8.33
C THR A 122 -12.27 8.97 -8.57
N LYS A 123 -11.73 9.61 -7.53
CA LYS A 123 -10.55 10.48 -7.62
C LYS A 123 -9.54 10.12 -6.53
N PHE A 124 -8.27 10.17 -6.87
CA PHE A 124 -7.20 9.91 -5.92
C PHE A 124 -6.02 10.86 -6.14
N SER A 125 -5.26 11.05 -5.08
CA SER A 125 -3.91 11.62 -5.08
C SER A 125 -2.97 10.58 -4.50
N GLY A 126 -1.80 10.38 -5.07
CA GLY A 126 -0.79 9.48 -4.55
C GLY A 126 0.56 10.17 -4.42
N VAL A 127 1.41 9.57 -3.59
CA VAL A 127 2.80 9.98 -3.38
C VAL A 127 3.66 8.75 -3.57
N ALA A 128 4.60 8.82 -4.50
CA ALA A 128 5.69 7.87 -4.61
C ALA A 128 6.86 8.36 -3.80
N TYR A 129 7.35 7.53 -2.86
CA TYR A 129 8.47 7.92 -2.01
C TYR A 129 9.75 8.04 -2.81
N GLU A 130 9.97 7.07 -3.70
CA GLU A 130 10.96 7.14 -4.76
C GLU A 130 10.27 6.76 -6.08
N PHE A 131 10.51 7.57 -7.11
CA PHE A 131 9.97 7.33 -8.44
C PHE A 131 11.14 7.31 -9.43
N PRO A 132 11.48 6.14 -9.99
CA PRO A 132 12.64 6.00 -10.85
C PRO A 132 12.61 7.01 -12.01
N TYR A 133 13.76 7.63 -12.29
CA TYR A 133 13.95 8.68 -13.32
C TYR A 133 13.25 10.02 -13.06
N VAL A 134 12.48 10.19 -11.98
CA VAL A 134 11.83 11.46 -11.62
C VAL A 134 12.43 12.03 -10.34
N GLY A 135 12.59 11.18 -9.32
CA GLY A 135 13.16 11.52 -8.02
C GLY A 135 12.25 11.13 -6.86
N SER A 136 12.48 11.73 -5.70
CA SER A 136 11.81 11.36 -4.46
C SER A 136 10.56 12.21 -4.19
N SER A 137 9.62 11.66 -3.42
CA SER A 137 8.36 12.32 -2.99
C SER A 137 7.56 12.90 -4.16
N VAL A 138 7.36 12.09 -5.19
CA VAL A 138 6.66 12.50 -6.41
C VAL A 138 5.16 12.36 -6.21
N GLU A 139 4.45 13.48 -6.27
CA GLU A 139 3.00 13.52 -6.24
C GLU A 139 2.41 13.18 -7.62
N PHE A 140 1.38 12.36 -7.63
CA PHE A 140 0.58 12.07 -8.81
C PHE A 140 -0.90 12.06 -8.46
N SER A 141 -1.76 12.22 -9.46
CA SER A 141 -3.20 12.14 -9.25
C SER A 141 -3.89 11.44 -10.41
N GLY A 142 -5.10 10.97 -10.15
CA GLY A 142 -5.87 10.26 -11.16
C GLY A 142 -7.34 10.19 -10.84
N TYR A 143 -8.09 9.69 -11.83
CA TYR A 143 -9.50 9.46 -11.69
C TYR A 143 -9.91 8.14 -12.35
N LYS A 144 -11.00 7.58 -11.86
CA LYS A 144 -11.56 6.31 -12.32
C LYS A 144 -12.26 6.51 -13.66
N ILE A 145 -11.93 5.65 -14.61
CA ILE A 145 -12.47 5.69 -15.98
C ILE A 145 -13.46 4.53 -16.22
N SER A 146 -13.34 3.42 -15.49
CA SER A 146 -14.16 2.22 -15.65
C SER A 146 -14.28 1.45 -14.33
N ASN A 147 -15.38 0.72 -14.17
CA ASN A 147 -15.55 -0.28 -13.09
C ASN A 147 -14.96 -1.65 -13.43
N THR A 148 -14.73 -1.90 -14.72
CA THR A 148 -14.21 -3.18 -15.21
C THR A 148 -12.74 -2.98 -15.60
N PRO A 149 -11.80 -3.73 -15.00
CA PRO A 149 -10.41 -3.69 -15.40
C PRO A 149 -10.25 -4.25 -16.82
N LYS A 150 -9.30 -3.72 -17.56
CA LYS A 150 -8.96 -4.20 -18.91
C LYS A 150 -7.76 -5.15 -18.85
N GLY A 151 -7.89 -6.30 -19.51
CA GLY A 151 -6.83 -7.31 -19.62
C GLY A 151 -6.69 -8.18 -18.37
N PHE A 152 -5.49 -8.72 -18.16
CA PHE A 152 -5.13 -9.58 -17.04
C PHE A 152 -4.03 -8.94 -16.20
N PRO A 153 -3.95 -9.22 -14.89
CA PRO A 153 -2.86 -8.73 -14.06
C PRO A 153 -1.52 -9.21 -14.64
N LYS A 154 -0.57 -8.29 -14.74
CA LYS A 154 0.81 -8.61 -15.09
C LYS A 154 1.44 -9.38 -13.95
N ASN A 155 2.37 -10.27 -14.29
CA ASN A 155 3.10 -11.03 -13.29
C ASN A 155 4.13 -10.11 -12.62
N TRP A 156 4.23 -10.21 -11.29
CA TRP A 156 5.17 -9.41 -10.50
C TRP A 156 6.63 -9.78 -10.83
N ASN A 157 6.87 -11.08 -10.98
CA ASN A 157 8.21 -11.67 -11.10
C ASN A 157 8.83 -11.43 -12.49
N ASP A 158 8.03 -11.00 -13.47
CA ASP A 158 8.51 -10.52 -14.78
C ASP A 158 9.42 -9.28 -14.63
N TYR A 159 9.37 -8.64 -13.46
CA TYR A 159 10.16 -7.47 -13.10
C TYR A 159 11.11 -7.74 -11.92
N SER A 160 11.38 -9.00 -11.59
CA SER A 160 12.34 -9.38 -10.53
C SER A 160 13.80 -9.11 -10.90
N GLU A 161 14.70 -9.19 -9.92
CA GLU A 161 16.15 -9.16 -10.15
C GLU A 161 16.59 -10.25 -11.14
N GLY A 162 16.03 -11.46 -11.00
CA GLY A 162 16.30 -12.56 -11.95
C GLY A 162 15.88 -12.21 -13.39
N ALA A 163 14.74 -11.54 -13.57
CA ALA A 163 14.30 -11.08 -14.88
C ALA A 163 15.20 -9.96 -15.43
N TYR A 164 15.62 -9.03 -14.57
CA TYR A 164 16.58 -7.98 -14.91
C TYR A 164 17.93 -8.57 -15.38
N GLU A 165 18.50 -9.50 -14.62
CA GLU A 165 19.77 -10.15 -14.93
C GLU A 165 19.69 -10.94 -16.24
N HIS A 166 18.62 -11.71 -16.45
CA HIS A 166 18.41 -12.44 -17.68
C HIS A 166 18.31 -11.50 -18.90
N ALA A 167 17.57 -10.40 -18.78
CA ALA A 167 17.48 -9.38 -19.83
C ALA A 167 18.82 -8.68 -20.08
N ARG A 168 19.60 -8.40 -19.02
CA ARG A 168 20.92 -7.77 -19.09
C ARG A 168 21.94 -8.63 -19.83
N ILE A 169 21.98 -9.92 -19.52
CA ILE A 169 22.89 -10.89 -20.18
C ILE A 169 22.46 -11.12 -21.63
N GLY A 170 21.15 -11.27 -21.89
CA GLY A 170 20.60 -11.51 -23.21
C GLY A 170 20.85 -10.38 -24.23
N ARG A 171 21.12 -9.16 -23.77
CA ARG A 171 21.39 -8.00 -24.64
C ARG A 171 22.68 -8.14 -25.47
N TRP A 172 23.62 -9.01 -25.06
CA TRP A 172 24.96 -9.13 -25.66
C TRP A 172 25.23 -10.48 -26.34
N ARG A 173 24.21 -11.31 -26.52
CA ARG A 173 24.29 -12.55 -27.30
C ARG A 173 23.68 -12.37 -28.68
#